data_AF-A0A2G6VTS6-F1
#
_entry.id   AF-A0A2G6VTS6-F1
#
_cell.length_a   1.000
_cell.length_b   1.000
_cell.length_c   1.000
_cell.angle_alpha   90.00
_cell.angle_beta   90.00
_cell.angle_gamma   90.00
#
_symmetry.space_group_name_H-M   'P 1'
#
loop_
_entity.id
_entity.type
_entity.pdbx_description
1 polymer ?
#
loop_
_entity_poly.entity_id
_entity_poly.type
_entity_poly.pdbx_seq_one_letter_code
_entity_poly.pdbx_strand_id
1 'polypeptide(L)'
;MQSCTTEEVVLEREANKKNYITSEKVSIENVLSVLKNPAILSRTETFKTSTPEGITQKSGEKPNVYFTKIVKGNEYTTYLLLLNNYSTKNPYFMYYVITQDATTEKVGYLKYIPDTAIPFIDINTFSGKIQILDLKKNIRTESSFLNGQPKKQANTVTAKTAENCTIKVMYIAHYCTNGGDHSLGESCGGNLINDAYNEYTSISEICTSSGYDNSAPVPNELMNLSNGIGGGGANVDIALLEFEQYLDLNQQNWWNSSRNSDKKAEISNFLIAYPDEIEFAREMLLQMIDDPSLKLDVESSFKSPFNIDKSSIKDVTEEDKKFNSVYKSLTDSPAFKNLFLALFDNNNKRFNVKFEIIENLDNITRKIDGFTTPPVLEGRPTLIQINKQILTSTGLRPMTNIEIAKTILHECIHAYLAIKGKYPDAGGSTIPGIENMTFAEVLKATRPGTGAQHDFMYKNMVPTMQKILAEIRDSVTSSTTRATVESIRLQPNFYSNPIKTTLWNWNDYFYYLSLNGLQDTEAFKISFPANTDQFELLLEYNFFGHKHLKN
;
A
#
# COMPACT_ATOMS: atom_id res chain seq x y z
N MET A 1 -15.97 33.76 52.25
CA MET A 1 -15.60 32.34 52.51
C MET A 1 -15.52 31.65 51.16
N GLN A 2 -14.34 31.67 50.54
CA GLN A 2 -14.05 30.97 49.29
C GLN A 2 -13.69 29.53 49.64
N SER A 3 -14.44 28.58 49.07
CA SER A 3 -14.20 27.15 49.22
C SER A 3 -13.00 26.76 48.36
N CYS A 4 -11.88 26.47 49.01
CA CYS A 4 -10.72 25.83 48.41
C CYS A 4 -11.02 24.33 48.27
N THR A 5 -11.50 23.90 47.11
CA THR A 5 -11.32 22.50 46.69
C THR A 5 -9.89 22.37 46.16
N THR A 6 -9.05 21.67 46.92
CA THR A 6 -7.65 21.38 46.58
C THR A 6 -7.57 20.53 45.31
N GLU A 7 -6.58 20.82 44.45
CA GLU A 7 -6.23 20.06 43.23
C GLU A 7 -6.09 18.53 43.48
N GLU A 8 -5.82 18.13 44.71
CA GLU A 8 -5.77 16.74 45.17
C GLU A 8 -7.08 15.96 44.97
N VAL A 9 -8.24 16.60 45.15
CA VAL A 9 -9.57 15.96 44.96
C VAL A 9 -9.93 15.82 43.48
N VAL A 10 -9.37 16.68 42.62
CA VAL A 10 -9.51 16.57 41.16
C VAL A 10 -8.60 15.47 40.61
N LEU A 11 -7.37 15.39 41.11
CA LEU A 11 -6.42 14.32 40.76
C LEU A 11 -6.86 12.93 41.27
N GLU A 12 -7.50 12.82 42.44
CA GLU A 12 -8.13 11.57 42.89
C GLU A 12 -9.35 11.17 42.04
N ARG A 13 -10.12 12.13 41.52
CA ARG A 13 -11.23 11.83 40.57
C ARG A 13 -10.72 11.43 39.18
N GLU A 14 -9.59 11.95 38.73
CA GLU A 14 -8.95 11.52 37.48
C GLU A 14 -8.19 10.19 37.63
N ALA A 15 -7.59 9.92 38.79
CA ALA A 15 -6.99 8.62 39.10
C ALA A 15 -8.04 7.51 39.26
N ASN A 16 -9.22 7.81 39.82
CA ASN A 16 -10.31 6.84 39.96
C ASN A 16 -11.08 6.57 38.65
N LYS A 17 -10.94 7.38 37.60
CA LYS A 17 -11.50 7.08 36.26
C LYS A 17 -10.79 5.92 35.56
N LYS A 18 -9.58 5.54 35.98
CA LYS A 18 -8.83 4.42 35.39
C LYS A 18 -9.39 3.02 35.74
N ASN A 19 -10.30 2.91 36.72
CA ASN A 19 -10.71 1.61 37.27
C ASN A 19 -12.18 1.23 37.02
N TYR A 20 -12.96 1.99 36.25
CA TYR A 20 -14.33 1.58 35.92
C TYR A 20 -14.37 0.82 34.60
N ILE A 21 -14.79 -0.44 34.67
CA ILE A 21 -15.16 -1.22 33.49
C ILE A 21 -16.68 -1.14 33.35
N THR A 22 -17.16 -0.86 32.14
CA THR A 22 -18.58 -0.87 31.82
C THR A 22 -18.81 -1.82 30.67
N SER A 23 -19.94 -2.54 30.68
CA SER A 23 -20.38 -3.26 29.50
C SER A 23 -21.75 -2.79 29.04
N GLU A 24 -22.00 -2.97 27.75
CA GLU A 24 -23.30 -2.76 27.16
C GLU A 24 -23.47 -3.66 25.94
N LYS A 25 -24.72 -3.97 25.62
CA LYS A 25 -25.06 -4.65 24.37
C LYS A 25 -25.20 -3.62 23.27
N VAL A 26 -24.43 -3.77 22.19
CA VAL A 26 -24.43 -2.85 21.05
C VAL A 26 -24.78 -3.59 19.77
N SER A 27 -25.50 -2.93 18.85
CA SER A 27 -25.80 -3.54 17.55
C SER A 27 -24.55 -3.61 16.67
N ILE A 28 -24.58 -4.49 15.67
CA ILE A 28 -23.52 -4.57 14.66
C ILE A 28 -23.33 -3.23 13.93
N GLU A 29 -24.38 -2.45 13.70
CA GLU A 29 -24.28 -1.11 13.11
C GLU A 29 -23.48 -0.15 14.00
N ASN A 30 -23.69 -0.21 15.32
CA ASN A 30 -22.91 0.59 16.27
C ASN A 30 -21.43 0.18 16.22
N VAL A 31 -21.13 -1.12 16.20
CA VAL A 31 -19.74 -1.61 16.07
C VAL A 31 -19.13 -1.11 14.76
N LEU A 32 -19.81 -1.28 13.63
CA LEU A 32 -19.29 -0.85 12.33
C LEU A 32 -19.08 0.66 12.23
N SER A 33 -19.89 1.46 12.93
CA SER A 33 -19.75 2.93 12.95
C SER A 33 -18.49 3.43 13.66
N VAL A 34 -17.87 2.61 14.51
CA VAL A 34 -16.70 3.00 15.32
C VAL A 34 -15.40 2.30 14.90
N LEU A 35 -15.49 1.29 14.02
CA LEU A 35 -14.31 0.63 13.44
C LEU A 35 -13.67 1.53 12.39
N LYS A 36 -12.35 1.69 12.48
CA LYS A 36 -11.55 2.49 11.55
C LYS A 36 -10.81 1.62 10.54
N ASN A 37 -10.51 0.38 10.91
CA ASN A 37 -9.79 -0.56 10.05
C ASN A 37 -10.74 -1.19 9.02
N PRO A 38 -10.53 -0.97 7.70
CA PRO A 38 -11.41 -1.48 6.65
C PRO A 38 -11.55 -3.01 6.62
N ALA A 39 -10.48 -3.76 6.95
CA ALA A 39 -10.51 -5.22 6.96
C ALA A 39 -11.34 -5.76 8.14
N ILE A 40 -11.21 -5.16 9.33
CA ILE A 40 -12.03 -5.51 10.48
C ILE A 40 -13.49 -5.15 10.20
N LEU A 41 -13.73 -3.98 9.60
CA LEU A 41 -15.04 -3.53 9.18
C LEU A 41 -15.68 -4.53 8.21
N SER A 42 -15.04 -4.81 7.07
CA SER A 42 -15.53 -5.77 6.06
C SER A 42 -15.79 -7.15 6.66
N ARG A 43 -14.86 -7.68 7.47
CA ARG A 43 -15.06 -8.97 8.15
C ARG A 43 -16.25 -8.94 9.09
N THR A 44 -16.39 -7.87 9.87
CA THR A 44 -17.51 -7.69 10.81
C THR A 44 -18.83 -7.61 10.05
N GLU A 45 -18.87 -6.94 8.89
CA GLU A 45 -20.09 -6.84 8.07
C GLU A 45 -20.62 -8.20 7.61
N THR A 46 -19.77 -9.21 7.43
CA THR A 46 -20.21 -10.56 7.03
C THR A 46 -21.18 -11.19 8.04
N PHE A 47 -21.20 -10.72 9.29
CA PHE A 47 -22.17 -11.17 10.30
C PHE A 47 -23.55 -10.55 10.12
N LYS A 48 -23.73 -9.48 9.33
CA LYS A 48 -25.07 -8.93 9.00
C LYS A 48 -25.94 -9.95 8.26
N THR A 49 -25.32 -10.82 7.47
CA THR A 49 -26.02 -11.76 6.57
C THR A 49 -25.88 -13.22 6.98
N SER A 50 -24.98 -13.53 7.92
CA SER A 50 -24.78 -14.88 8.45
C SER A 50 -25.25 -14.94 9.90
N THR A 51 -26.32 -15.71 10.16
CA THR A 51 -26.73 -16.00 11.54
C THR A 51 -25.72 -16.98 12.14
N PRO A 52 -25.01 -16.64 13.24
CA PRO A 52 -24.12 -17.58 13.90
C PRO A 52 -24.92 -18.79 14.43
N GLU A 53 -24.32 -19.98 14.40
CA GLU A 53 -24.93 -21.21 14.94
C GLU A 53 -25.15 -21.05 16.46
N GLY A 54 -26.38 -20.72 16.86
CA GLY A 54 -26.74 -20.53 18.28
C GLY A 54 -27.79 -19.45 18.56
N ILE A 55 -28.15 -18.60 17.59
CA ILE A 55 -29.24 -17.63 17.74
C ILE A 55 -30.55 -18.29 17.28
N THR A 56 -31.41 -18.68 18.22
CA THR A 56 -32.77 -19.14 17.94
C THR A 56 -33.62 -17.98 17.41
N GLN A 57 -34.01 -18.03 16.14
CA GLN A 57 -34.93 -17.07 15.53
C GLN A 57 -36.36 -17.59 15.49
N LYS A 58 -37.33 -16.69 15.68
CA LYS A 58 -38.67 -16.87 15.15
C LYS A 58 -38.64 -16.65 13.63
N SER A 59 -39.33 -17.50 12.90
CA SER A 59 -39.46 -17.44 11.44
C SER A 59 -39.92 -16.04 10.98
N GLY A 60 -39.12 -15.37 10.14
CA GLY A 60 -39.54 -14.19 9.37
C GLY A 60 -38.88 -12.84 9.70
N GLU A 61 -38.05 -12.73 10.75
CA GLU A 61 -37.36 -11.47 11.10
C GLU A 61 -35.88 -11.49 10.70
N LYS A 62 -35.33 -10.34 10.25
CA LYS A 62 -33.90 -10.17 9.97
C LYS A 62 -33.08 -10.43 11.25
N PRO A 63 -31.92 -11.11 11.19
CA PRO A 63 -31.03 -11.27 12.34
C PRO A 63 -30.56 -9.91 12.86
N ASN A 64 -31.01 -9.51 14.05
CA ASN A 64 -30.35 -8.45 14.79
C ASN A 64 -29.12 -9.06 15.47
N VAL A 65 -27.93 -8.76 14.94
CA VAL A 65 -26.65 -9.18 15.52
C VAL A 65 -26.21 -8.16 16.56
N TYR A 66 -25.91 -8.66 17.76
CA TYR A 66 -25.47 -7.83 18.87
C TYR A 66 -24.12 -8.31 19.39
N PHE A 67 -23.26 -7.35 19.68
CA PHE A 67 -21.99 -7.55 20.36
C PHE A 67 -22.13 -7.15 21.82
N THR A 68 -21.37 -7.80 22.69
CA THR A 68 -21.08 -7.27 24.02
C THR A 68 -19.89 -6.32 23.89
N LYS A 69 -20.11 -5.03 24.14
CA LYS A 69 -19.06 -4.02 24.23
C LYS A 69 -18.62 -3.92 25.69
N ILE A 70 -17.32 -3.93 25.93
CA ILE A 70 -16.70 -3.77 27.23
C ILE A 70 -15.71 -2.62 27.13
N VAL A 71 -15.86 -1.59 27.95
CA VAL A 71 -14.97 -0.41 28.00
C VAL A 71 -14.23 -0.42 29.32
N LYS A 72 -12.90 -0.39 29.30
CA LYS A 72 -12.08 -0.26 30.50
C LYS A 72 -11.50 1.15 30.58
N GLY A 73 -12.16 2.03 31.33
CA GLY A 73 -11.77 3.44 31.47
C GLY A 73 -11.43 4.08 30.12
N ASN A 74 -10.20 4.59 30.00
CA ASN A 74 -9.63 5.13 28.75
C ASN A 74 -8.57 4.21 28.13
N GLU A 75 -8.45 2.95 28.59
CA GLU A 75 -7.41 2.03 28.12
C GLU A 75 -7.80 1.38 26.80
N TYR A 76 -8.91 0.63 26.80
CA TYR A 76 -9.38 -0.07 25.61
C TYR A 76 -10.88 -0.34 25.66
N THR A 77 -11.43 -0.61 24.48
CA THR A 77 -12.79 -1.12 24.25
C THR A 77 -12.71 -2.47 23.54
N THR A 78 -13.41 -3.47 24.05
CA THR A 78 -13.50 -4.81 23.46
C THR A 78 -14.93 -5.10 23.02
N TYR A 79 -15.10 -5.62 21.81
CA TYR A 79 -16.37 -6.12 21.28
C TYR A 79 -16.31 -7.63 21.14
N LEU A 80 -17.28 -8.33 21.73
CA LEU A 80 -17.38 -9.79 21.74
C LEU A 80 -18.66 -10.22 21.02
N LEU A 81 -18.51 -11.10 20.05
CA LEU A 81 -19.63 -11.78 19.39
C LEU A 81 -19.48 -13.28 19.58
N LEU A 82 -20.45 -13.89 20.25
CA LEU A 82 -20.54 -15.35 20.40
C LEU A 82 -20.96 -15.98 19.06
N LEU A 83 -20.10 -16.81 18.49
CA LEU A 83 -20.30 -17.45 17.18
C LEU A 83 -20.81 -18.88 17.28
N ASN A 84 -20.44 -19.61 18.34
CA ASN A 84 -20.83 -20.99 18.54
C ASN A 84 -20.98 -21.27 20.03
N ASN A 85 -22.14 -21.82 20.43
CA ASN A 85 -22.34 -22.41 21.75
C ASN A 85 -21.87 -23.86 21.77
N TYR A 86 -21.53 -24.35 22.96
CA TYR A 86 -21.22 -25.76 23.13
C TYR A 86 -22.41 -26.63 22.72
N SER A 87 -22.14 -27.63 21.88
CA SER A 87 -23.09 -28.68 21.54
C SER A 87 -22.34 -29.99 21.33
N THR A 88 -23.07 -31.11 21.30
CA THR A 88 -22.47 -32.41 20.98
C THR A 88 -21.87 -32.45 19.56
N LYS A 89 -22.40 -31.65 18.62
CA LYS A 89 -21.87 -31.52 17.25
C LYS A 89 -20.63 -30.62 17.21
N ASN A 90 -20.64 -29.51 17.93
CA ASN A 90 -19.53 -28.56 18.04
C ASN A 90 -19.15 -28.43 19.53
N PRO A 91 -18.26 -29.31 20.06
CA PRO A 91 -17.96 -29.38 21.49
C PRO A 91 -16.97 -28.29 21.94
N TYR A 92 -17.27 -27.04 21.62
CA TYR A 92 -16.49 -25.87 21.99
C TYR A 92 -17.36 -24.61 21.96
N PHE A 93 -16.95 -23.56 22.66
CA PHE A 93 -17.48 -22.22 22.47
C PHE A 93 -16.53 -21.43 21.58
N MET A 94 -17.05 -20.54 20.73
CA MET A 94 -16.22 -19.68 19.89
C MET A 94 -16.73 -18.25 19.90
N TYR A 95 -15.83 -17.29 20.12
CA TYR A 95 -16.09 -15.86 20.09
C TYR A 95 -15.28 -15.21 18.99
N TYR A 96 -15.87 -14.24 18.31
CA TYR A 96 -15.17 -13.23 17.53
C TYR A 96 -14.92 -12.01 18.42
N VAL A 97 -13.67 -11.57 18.49
CA VAL A 97 -13.23 -10.56 19.45
C VAL A 97 -12.54 -9.44 18.71
N ILE A 98 -12.99 -8.21 18.92
CA ILE A 98 -12.33 -6.99 18.47
C ILE A 98 -11.86 -6.22 19.71
N THR A 99 -10.63 -5.74 19.74
CA THR A 99 -10.14 -4.83 20.80
C THR A 99 -9.57 -3.58 20.17
N GLN A 100 -9.98 -2.42 20.69
CA GLN A 100 -9.62 -1.09 20.21
C GLN A 100 -9.03 -0.30 21.37
N ASP A 101 -7.86 0.30 21.18
CA ASP A 101 -7.31 1.31 22.09
C ASP A 101 -7.14 2.65 21.34
N ALA A 102 -6.41 3.61 21.92
CA ALA A 102 -6.22 4.93 21.32
C ALA A 102 -5.51 4.90 19.95
N THR A 103 -4.71 3.88 19.65
CA THR A 103 -3.84 3.83 18.47
C THR A 103 -4.01 2.59 17.61
N THR A 104 -4.68 1.54 18.10
CA THR A 104 -4.73 0.23 17.44
C THR A 104 -6.13 -0.41 17.48
N GLU A 105 -6.43 -1.18 16.44
CA GLU A 105 -7.58 -2.09 16.38
C GLU A 105 -7.07 -3.51 16.08
N LYS A 106 -7.50 -4.48 16.88
CA LYS A 106 -7.05 -5.88 16.83
C LYS A 106 -8.26 -6.80 16.75
N VAL A 107 -8.13 -7.93 16.04
CA VAL A 107 -9.23 -8.88 15.85
C VAL A 107 -8.75 -10.34 15.82
N GLY A 108 -9.56 -11.25 16.35
CA GLY A 108 -9.32 -12.69 16.29
C GLY A 108 -10.50 -13.52 16.78
N TYR A 109 -10.29 -14.83 16.94
CA TYR A 109 -11.25 -15.71 17.60
C TYR A 109 -10.70 -16.27 18.91
N LEU A 110 -11.58 -16.42 19.90
CA LEU A 110 -11.32 -17.19 21.10
C LEU A 110 -12.14 -18.47 21.06
N LYS A 111 -11.49 -19.62 21.21
CA LYS A 111 -12.15 -20.93 21.23
C LYS A 111 -11.90 -21.65 22.54
N TYR A 112 -12.97 -21.98 23.25
CA TYR A 112 -12.94 -22.70 24.52
C TYR A 112 -13.41 -24.13 24.28
N ILE A 113 -12.53 -25.11 24.52
CA ILE A 113 -12.77 -26.53 24.32
C ILE A 113 -12.78 -27.19 25.70
N PRO A 114 -13.94 -27.38 26.34
CA PRO A 114 -13.98 -27.95 27.68
C PRO A 114 -13.61 -29.45 27.65
N ASP A 115 -12.96 -29.94 28.69
CA ASP A 115 -12.59 -31.36 28.83
C ASP A 115 -13.81 -32.27 28.99
N THR A 116 -14.92 -31.69 29.50
CA THR A 116 -16.21 -32.36 29.67
C THR A 116 -17.33 -31.49 29.12
N ALA A 117 -18.47 -32.09 28.78
CA ALA A 117 -19.60 -31.35 28.26
C ALA A 117 -20.14 -30.37 29.31
N ILE A 118 -20.17 -29.07 28.97
CA ILE A 118 -20.71 -28.02 29.83
C ILE A 118 -21.74 -27.19 29.05
N PRO A 119 -22.85 -26.78 29.68
CA PRO A 119 -23.91 -26.00 29.03
C PRO A 119 -23.53 -24.53 28.80
N PHE A 120 -22.64 -23.98 29.63
CA PHE A 120 -22.14 -22.61 29.55
C PHE A 120 -20.67 -22.57 30.02
N ILE A 121 -19.96 -21.49 29.71
CA ILE A 121 -18.60 -21.27 30.20
C ILE A 121 -18.67 -20.54 31.55
N ASP A 122 -18.24 -21.22 32.59
CA ASP A 122 -17.75 -20.57 33.81
C ASP A 122 -16.23 -20.73 33.86
N ILE A 123 -15.51 -19.63 33.64
CA ILE A 123 -14.06 -19.63 33.50
C ILE A 123 -13.29 -19.86 34.82
N ASN A 124 -13.96 -19.84 35.97
CA ASN A 124 -13.42 -20.06 37.32
C ASN A 124 -13.40 -21.55 37.62
N THR A 125 -14.31 -22.28 36.99
CA THR A 125 -14.43 -23.73 37.10
C THR A 125 -14.05 -24.44 35.80
N PHE A 126 -13.71 -23.68 34.74
CA PHE A 126 -13.39 -24.21 33.42
C PHE A 126 -12.17 -25.14 33.47
N SER A 127 -12.37 -26.34 32.97
CA SER A 127 -11.31 -27.31 32.69
C SER A 127 -11.38 -27.66 31.21
N GLY A 128 -10.28 -27.54 30.49
CA GLY A 128 -10.26 -27.64 29.04
C GLY A 128 -9.11 -26.89 28.38
N LYS A 129 -9.24 -26.61 27.09
CA LYS A 129 -8.28 -25.82 26.31
C LYS A 129 -8.88 -24.50 25.88
N ILE A 130 -8.08 -23.44 25.91
CA ILE A 130 -8.40 -22.14 25.30
C ILE A 130 -7.43 -21.94 24.14
N GLN A 131 -7.96 -21.70 22.95
CA GLN A 131 -7.19 -21.40 21.74
C GLN A 131 -7.49 -19.96 21.29
N ILE A 132 -6.44 -19.22 20.94
CA ILE A 132 -6.57 -17.95 20.21
C ILE A 132 -6.30 -18.25 18.75
N LEU A 133 -7.21 -17.84 17.87
CA LEU A 133 -7.11 -18.08 16.45
C LEU A 133 -7.10 -16.77 15.67
N ASP A 134 -6.39 -16.77 14.56
CA ASP A 134 -6.43 -15.67 13.60
C ASP A 134 -7.73 -15.66 12.77
N LEU A 135 -7.87 -14.71 11.85
CA LEU A 135 -9.06 -14.60 10.98
C LEU A 135 -9.27 -15.82 10.06
N LYS A 136 -8.22 -16.60 9.76
CA LYS A 136 -8.28 -17.89 9.03
C LYS A 136 -8.63 -19.08 9.93
N LYS A 137 -8.83 -18.85 11.24
CA LYS A 137 -9.01 -19.89 12.27
C LYS A 137 -7.78 -20.79 12.45
N ASN A 138 -6.59 -20.31 12.14
CA ASN A 138 -5.35 -21.00 12.52
C ASN A 138 -5.06 -20.72 14.00
N ILE A 139 -4.64 -21.75 14.73
CA ILE A 139 -4.26 -21.61 16.14
C ILE A 139 -2.96 -20.81 16.24
N ARG A 140 -2.99 -19.70 16.98
CA ARG A 140 -1.81 -18.87 17.27
C ARG A 140 -1.24 -19.17 18.65
N THR A 141 -2.10 -19.45 19.61
CA THR A 141 -1.70 -19.98 20.91
C THR A 141 -2.78 -20.91 21.45
N GLU A 142 -2.36 -21.86 22.28
CA GLU A 142 -3.22 -22.79 23.00
C GLU A 142 -2.74 -22.88 24.45
N SER A 143 -3.68 -22.91 25.39
CA SER A 143 -3.40 -23.14 26.80
C SER A 143 -4.42 -24.10 27.39
N SER A 144 -3.96 -25.01 28.24
CA SER A 144 -4.83 -25.95 28.96
C SER A 144 -5.13 -25.39 30.35
N PHE A 145 -6.33 -25.66 30.86
CA PHE A 145 -6.85 -25.18 32.14
C PHE A 145 -7.48 -26.32 32.92
N LEU A 146 -7.41 -26.24 34.25
CA LEU A 146 -8.05 -27.11 35.21
C LEU A 146 -8.64 -26.24 36.33
N ASN A 147 -9.96 -26.25 36.48
CA ASN A 147 -10.71 -25.44 37.45
C ASN A 147 -10.30 -23.95 37.42
N GLY A 148 -10.33 -23.37 36.23
CA GLY A 148 -10.01 -21.97 35.96
C GLY A 148 -8.53 -21.61 36.08
N GLN A 149 -7.66 -22.57 36.39
CA GLN A 149 -6.22 -22.35 36.51
C GLN A 149 -5.46 -22.99 35.34
N PRO A 150 -4.43 -22.34 34.79
CA PRO A 150 -3.63 -22.93 33.71
C PRO A 150 -2.91 -24.21 34.18
N LYS A 151 -3.02 -25.28 33.40
CA LYS A 151 -2.43 -26.59 33.65
C LYS A 151 -0.95 -26.57 33.26
N LYS A 152 -0.04 -26.75 34.22
CA LYS A 152 1.40 -26.91 33.95
C LYS A 152 1.65 -28.20 33.15
N GLN A 153 2.36 -28.11 32.02
CA GLN A 153 2.77 -29.30 31.26
C GLN A 153 3.87 -30.05 32.02
N ALA A 154 3.68 -31.35 32.25
CA ALA A 154 4.71 -32.24 32.77
C ALA A 154 5.50 -32.84 31.60
N ASN A 155 6.82 -32.60 31.59
CA ASN A 155 7.84 -33.35 30.84
C ASN A 155 7.66 -33.48 29.31
N THR A 156 8.14 -32.49 28.56
CA THR A 156 8.78 -32.73 27.25
C THR A 156 10.27 -32.41 27.37
N VAL A 157 11.05 -33.47 27.46
CA VAL A 157 12.52 -33.47 27.56
C VAL A 157 13.10 -33.13 26.18
N THR A 158 13.04 -31.86 25.84
CA THR A 158 13.99 -31.14 24.95
C THR A 158 13.93 -29.63 25.22
N ALA A 159 13.39 -29.24 26.37
CA ALA A 159 13.26 -27.86 26.79
C ALA A 159 14.60 -27.33 27.31
N LYS A 160 15.10 -26.27 26.68
CA LYS A 160 15.97 -25.33 27.40
C LYS A 160 15.20 -24.86 28.63
N THR A 161 15.89 -24.88 29.76
CA THR A 161 15.41 -24.55 31.11
C THR A 161 14.51 -23.32 31.15
N ALA A 162 13.28 -23.47 31.67
CA ALA A 162 12.42 -22.36 32.10
C ALA A 162 11.79 -22.70 33.46
N GLU A 163 12.01 -21.82 34.45
CA GLU A 163 11.46 -21.91 35.81
C GLU A 163 9.99 -21.41 35.86
N ASN A 164 9.25 -21.93 36.84
CA ASN A 164 7.79 -21.86 36.94
C ASN A 164 7.20 -20.44 37.10
N CYS A 165 6.40 -19.98 36.13
CA CYS A 165 5.51 -18.83 36.28
C CYS A 165 4.08 -19.24 36.67
N THR A 166 3.41 -18.41 37.48
CA THR A 166 1.98 -18.58 37.82
C THR A 166 1.22 -17.37 37.28
N ILE A 167 0.33 -17.61 36.31
CA ILE A 167 -0.54 -16.59 35.71
C ILE A 167 -1.87 -16.61 36.46
N LYS A 168 -2.26 -15.46 37.02
CA LYS A 168 -3.60 -15.28 37.59
C LYS A 168 -4.44 -14.43 36.64
N VAL A 169 -5.50 -15.01 36.09
CA VAL A 169 -6.55 -14.28 35.38
C VAL A 169 -7.70 -14.03 36.35
N MET A 170 -7.98 -12.76 36.64
CA MET A 170 -9.19 -12.36 37.34
C MET A 170 -10.19 -11.85 36.32
N TYR A 171 -11.42 -12.31 36.46
CA TYR A 171 -12.54 -11.87 35.66
C TYR A 171 -13.81 -11.95 36.53
N ILE A 172 -14.86 -11.24 36.14
CA ILE A 172 -16.16 -11.16 36.80
C ILE A 172 -17.21 -11.69 35.82
N ALA A 173 -18.00 -12.66 36.25
CA ALA A 173 -19.19 -13.07 35.53
C ALA A 173 -20.35 -12.13 35.90
N HIS A 174 -21.00 -11.55 34.90
CA HIS A 174 -22.20 -10.73 35.05
C HIS A 174 -23.39 -11.52 34.57
N TYR A 175 -24.30 -11.83 35.49
CA TYR A 175 -25.52 -12.58 35.19
C TYR A 175 -26.58 -11.68 34.54
N CYS A 176 -27.51 -12.32 33.83
CA CYS A 176 -28.55 -11.67 33.06
C CYS A 176 -29.41 -10.73 33.92
N THR A 177 -29.60 -9.49 33.47
CA THR A 177 -30.39 -8.47 34.20
C THR A 177 -31.90 -8.62 33.98
N ASN A 178 -32.30 -9.35 32.93
CA ASN A 178 -33.71 -9.58 32.57
C ASN A 178 -34.41 -10.70 33.37
N GLY A 179 -33.82 -11.11 34.50
CA GLY A 179 -34.40 -12.05 35.47
C GLY A 179 -33.79 -13.46 35.43
N GLY A 180 -33.71 -14.09 36.60
CA GLY A 180 -33.37 -15.50 36.79
C GLY A 180 -31.89 -15.86 37.04
N ASP A 181 -31.00 -14.88 37.26
CA ASP A 181 -29.56 -15.10 37.49
C ASP A 181 -28.90 -16.02 36.45
N HIS A 182 -29.33 -15.87 35.20
CA HIS A 182 -28.87 -16.71 34.11
C HIS A 182 -27.44 -16.34 33.67
N SER A 183 -26.62 -17.35 33.42
CA SER A 183 -25.25 -17.22 32.90
C SER A 183 -25.26 -16.92 31.39
N LEU A 184 -24.12 -16.49 30.85
CA LEU A 184 -23.98 -16.26 29.40
C LEU A 184 -24.25 -17.56 28.62
N GLY A 185 -25.22 -17.49 27.71
CA GLY A 185 -25.65 -18.62 26.86
C GLY A 185 -26.93 -19.35 27.33
N GLU A 186 -27.43 -19.06 28.53
CA GLU A 186 -28.69 -19.63 29.01
C GLU A 186 -29.93 -18.96 28.39
N SER A 187 -31.05 -19.67 28.28
CA SER A 187 -32.31 -19.10 27.78
C SER A 187 -33.04 -18.37 28.91
N CYS A 188 -33.40 -17.10 28.71
CA CYS A 188 -34.05 -16.30 29.76
C CYS A 188 -35.54 -16.62 30.01
N GLY A 189 -36.12 -17.57 29.27
CA GLY A 189 -37.56 -17.82 29.31
C GLY A 189 -38.39 -16.68 28.67
N GLY A 190 -39.43 -17.05 27.91
CA GLY A 190 -40.24 -16.06 27.16
C GLY A 190 -39.50 -15.44 25.96
N ASN A 191 -39.87 -14.22 25.57
CA ASN A 191 -39.23 -13.44 24.47
C ASN A 191 -38.09 -12.53 24.99
N LEU A 192 -37.56 -12.78 26.19
CA LEU A 192 -36.52 -11.95 26.80
C LEU A 192 -35.14 -12.37 26.28
N ILE A 193 -34.24 -11.39 26.16
CA ILE A 193 -32.92 -11.56 25.58
C ILE A 193 -31.89 -11.73 26.72
N ASN A 194 -31.06 -12.77 26.65
CA ASN A 194 -29.94 -12.93 27.57
C ASN A 194 -28.87 -11.84 27.30
N ASP A 195 -28.57 -11.05 28.32
CA ASP A 195 -27.58 -9.98 28.33
C ASP A 195 -26.41 -10.25 29.32
N ALA A 196 -26.32 -11.44 29.89
CA ALA A 196 -25.19 -11.88 30.70
C ALA A 196 -23.87 -11.80 29.91
N TYR A 197 -22.74 -11.55 30.58
CA TYR A 197 -21.41 -11.46 29.97
C TYR A 197 -20.27 -11.72 30.96
N ASN A 198 -19.06 -11.97 30.45
CA ASN A 198 -17.85 -12.08 31.26
C ASN A 198 -16.98 -10.82 31.09
N GLU A 199 -16.48 -10.28 32.20
CA GLU A 199 -15.61 -9.10 32.29
C GLU A 199 -14.22 -9.51 32.77
N TYR A 200 -13.15 -9.27 32.02
CA TYR A 200 -11.78 -9.59 32.44
C TYR A 200 -11.15 -8.40 33.17
N THR A 201 -10.78 -8.56 34.45
CA THR A 201 -10.47 -7.45 35.37
C THR A 201 -9.01 -7.30 35.76
N SER A 202 -8.21 -8.36 35.78
CA SER A 202 -6.75 -8.23 35.92
C SER A 202 -6.02 -9.50 35.48
N ILE A 203 -4.80 -9.34 34.97
CA ILE A 203 -3.88 -10.45 34.75
C ILE A 203 -2.55 -10.11 35.42
N SER A 204 -2.18 -10.87 36.44
CA SER A 204 -0.93 -10.67 37.18
C SER A 204 0.01 -11.86 37.00
N GLU A 205 1.24 -11.57 36.63
CA GLU A 205 2.34 -12.52 36.52
C GLU A 205 3.26 -12.39 37.75
N ILE A 206 3.56 -13.51 38.42
CA ILE A 206 4.62 -13.58 39.44
C ILE A 206 5.62 -14.63 38.98
N CYS A 207 6.81 -14.18 38.59
CA CYS A 207 7.93 -15.04 38.20
C CYS A 207 9.18 -14.68 39.03
N THR A 208 9.88 -15.69 39.56
CA THR A 208 11.18 -15.54 40.22
C THR A 208 12.31 -15.85 39.23
N SER A 209 13.30 -14.98 39.12
CA SER A 209 14.27 -14.94 38.01
C SER A 209 15.46 -15.88 38.15
N SER A 210 15.70 -16.72 37.14
CA SER A 210 17.03 -16.96 36.57
C SER A 210 16.97 -17.38 35.08
N GLY A 211 17.61 -16.58 34.19
CA GLY A 211 18.14 -16.95 32.86
C GLY A 211 17.24 -17.51 31.73
N TYR A 212 17.05 -16.68 30.68
CA TYR A 212 16.63 -16.94 29.27
C TYR A 212 15.14 -17.08 28.86
N ASP A 213 14.74 -16.10 28.04
CA ASP A 213 13.91 -16.07 26.81
C ASP A 213 12.47 -16.65 26.80
N ASN A 214 11.50 -15.75 26.62
CA ASN A 214 10.09 -15.91 26.93
C ASN A 214 9.19 -15.88 25.68
N SER A 215 8.51 -17.01 25.43
CA SER A 215 7.29 -17.13 24.61
C SER A 215 6.20 -17.70 25.53
N ALA A 216 4.96 -17.23 25.63
CA ALA A 216 4.19 -16.19 24.96
C ALA A 216 2.99 -15.74 25.87
N PRO A 217 2.30 -14.61 25.55
CA PRO A 217 1.51 -13.82 26.51
C PRO A 217 0.00 -13.62 26.19
N VAL A 218 -0.77 -13.04 27.15
CA VAL A 218 -1.90 -12.08 26.95
C VAL A 218 -2.45 -11.53 28.29
N PRO A 219 -3.16 -10.36 28.34
CA PRO A 219 -3.40 -9.29 27.38
C PRO A 219 -3.06 -7.90 27.97
N ASN A 220 -1.81 -7.48 27.82
CA ASN A 220 -1.51 -6.21 27.14
C ASN A 220 -0.99 -6.47 25.71
N GLU A 221 -0.90 -7.75 25.34
CA GLU A 221 -0.24 -8.28 24.15
C GLU A 221 -1.21 -9.10 23.28
N LEU A 222 -2.51 -8.75 23.27
CA LEU A 222 -3.51 -9.39 22.40
C LEU A 222 -3.20 -9.23 20.89
N MET A 223 -2.15 -8.49 20.52
CA MET A 223 -1.25 -8.67 19.36
C MET A 223 -0.13 -7.62 19.46
N ASN A 224 0.85 -7.77 20.35
CA ASN A 224 2.08 -6.98 20.28
C ASN A 224 3.21 -7.88 19.78
N LEU A 225 3.51 -7.76 18.50
CA LEU A 225 4.89 -7.93 18.04
C LEU A 225 5.70 -6.76 18.63
N SER A 226 6.55 -7.14 19.58
CA SER A 226 7.67 -6.41 20.18
C SER A 226 7.35 -5.29 21.18
N ASN A 227 7.89 -5.47 22.38
CA ASN A 227 9.00 -4.64 22.82
C ASN A 227 9.88 -5.44 23.78
N GLY A 228 10.96 -6.04 23.26
CA GLY A 228 12.05 -6.55 24.10
C GLY A 228 12.68 -7.85 23.64
N ILE A 229 13.81 -7.71 22.95
CA ILE A 229 14.91 -8.69 22.83
C ILE A 229 14.71 -9.84 21.82
N GLY A 230 15.12 -9.57 20.57
CA GLY A 230 15.91 -10.52 19.77
C GLY A 230 15.16 -11.57 18.93
N GLY A 231 14.62 -11.16 17.78
CA GLY A 231 14.24 -12.09 16.71
C GLY A 231 13.11 -11.57 15.83
N GLY A 232 13.44 -10.97 14.69
CA GLY A 232 12.46 -10.48 13.73
C GLY A 232 11.61 -11.60 13.13
N GLY A 233 10.29 -11.43 13.20
CA GLY A 233 9.31 -12.24 12.49
C GLY A 233 8.05 -11.39 12.29
N ALA A 234 7.80 -11.01 11.04
CA ALA A 234 6.82 -9.99 10.63
C ALA A 234 5.37 -10.33 11.00
N ASN A 235 4.56 -9.28 11.18
CA ASN A 235 3.11 -9.33 11.01
C ASN A 235 2.82 -10.11 9.72
N VAL A 236 1.99 -11.15 9.79
CA VAL A 236 1.48 -11.74 8.54
C VAL A 236 0.35 -10.82 8.10
N ASP A 237 0.68 -9.92 7.18
CA ASP A 237 -0.20 -8.85 6.71
C ASP A 237 -1.48 -9.40 6.04
N ILE A 238 -2.64 -8.92 6.51
CA ILE A 238 -3.98 -9.43 6.15
C ILE A 238 -4.25 -9.39 4.64
N ALA A 239 -3.71 -8.41 3.92
CA ALA A 239 -3.85 -8.29 2.46
C ALA A 239 -3.11 -9.40 1.70
N LEU A 240 -1.91 -9.80 2.15
CA LEU A 240 -1.18 -10.95 1.59
C LEU A 240 -1.97 -12.24 1.77
N LEU A 241 -2.58 -12.35 2.95
CA LEU A 241 -3.38 -13.49 3.36
C LEU A 241 -4.68 -13.62 2.55
N GLU A 242 -5.31 -12.50 2.23
CA GLU A 242 -6.47 -12.37 1.34
C GLU A 242 -6.09 -12.65 -0.13
N PHE A 243 -5.00 -12.05 -0.62
CA PHE A 243 -4.45 -12.31 -1.95
C PHE A 243 -4.22 -13.79 -2.22
N GLU A 244 -3.58 -14.51 -1.28
CA GLU A 244 -3.36 -15.96 -1.39
C GLU A 244 -4.67 -16.77 -1.50
N GLN A 245 -5.78 -16.30 -0.93
CA GLN A 245 -7.09 -16.95 -1.04
C GLN A 245 -7.77 -16.73 -2.39
N TYR A 246 -7.45 -15.63 -3.06
CA TYR A 246 -7.94 -15.33 -4.41
C TYR A 246 -7.24 -16.12 -5.51
N LEU A 247 -6.12 -16.76 -5.20
CA LEU A 247 -5.35 -17.51 -6.20
C LEU A 247 -6.05 -18.81 -6.59
N ASP A 248 -6.21 -19.04 -7.89
CA ASP A 248 -6.61 -20.35 -8.42
C ASP A 248 -5.50 -21.41 -8.25
N LEU A 249 -5.79 -22.67 -8.58
CA LEU A 249 -4.83 -23.77 -8.40
C LEU A 249 -3.52 -23.56 -9.18
N ASN A 250 -3.57 -23.00 -10.39
CA ASN A 250 -2.37 -22.76 -11.20
C ASN A 250 -1.54 -21.62 -10.59
N GLN A 251 -2.21 -20.54 -10.16
CA GLN A 251 -1.59 -19.42 -9.50
C GLN A 251 -0.96 -19.81 -8.16
N GLN A 252 -1.64 -20.63 -7.35
CA GLN A 252 -1.11 -21.17 -6.10
C GLN A 252 0.12 -22.05 -6.33
N ASN A 253 0.10 -22.91 -7.36
CA ASN A 253 1.25 -23.74 -7.71
C ASN A 253 2.45 -22.88 -8.13
N TRP A 254 2.22 -21.81 -8.89
CA TRP A 254 3.27 -20.85 -9.21
C TRP A 254 3.76 -20.12 -7.96
N TRP A 255 2.86 -19.64 -7.10
CA TRP A 255 3.13 -18.87 -5.88
C TRP A 255 3.94 -19.66 -4.85
N ASN A 256 3.64 -20.95 -4.70
CA ASN A 256 4.30 -21.83 -3.72
C ASN A 256 5.60 -22.45 -4.26
N SER A 257 5.95 -22.22 -5.53
CA SER A 257 7.19 -22.73 -6.10
C SER A 257 8.39 -21.97 -5.55
N SER A 258 9.39 -22.70 -5.05
CA SER A 258 10.64 -22.11 -4.56
C SER A 258 11.41 -21.32 -5.63
N ARG A 259 11.17 -21.62 -6.92
CA ARG A 259 11.77 -20.88 -8.04
C ARG A 259 11.27 -19.44 -8.17
N ASN A 260 10.13 -19.12 -7.56
CA ASN A 260 9.48 -17.81 -7.64
C ASN A 260 9.59 -17.03 -6.33
N SER A 261 10.47 -17.44 -5.40
CA SER A 261 10.62 -16.83 -4.07
C SER A 261 10.81 -15.32 -4.12
N ASP A 262 11.63 -14.84 -5.06
CA ASP A 262 11.99 -13.43 -5.15
C ASP A 262 10.80 -12.58 -5.62
N LYS A 263 10.06 -13.07 -6.63
CA LYS A 263 8.83 -12.45 -7.13
C LYS A 263 7.71 -12.49 -6.10
N LYS A 264 7.60 -13.61 -5.37
CA LYS A 264 6.67 -13.73 -4.24
C LYS A 264 6.99 -12.69 -3.17
N ALA A 265 8.26 -12.55 -2.77
CA ALA A 265 8.68 -11.56 -1.78
C ALA A 265 8.36 -10.14 -2.25
N GLU A 266 8.54 -9.85 -3.54
CA GLU A 266 8.22 -8.56 -4.13
C GLU A 266 6.72 -8.22 -4.10
N ILE A 267 5.86 -9.13 -4.55
CA ILE A 267 4.39 -8.96 -4.46
C ILE A 267 3.95 -8.88 -3.00
N SER A 268 4.56 -9.69 -2.12
CA SER A 268 4.26 -9.67 -0.69
C SER A 268 4.56 -8.28 -0.12
N ASN A 269 5.78 -7.78 -0.28
CA ASN A 269 6.18 -6.46 0.20
C ASN A 269 5.29 -5.34 -0.36
N PHE A 270 4.86 -5.45 -1.62
CA PHE A 270 3.91 -4.51 -2.20
C PHE A 270 2.57 -4.54 -1.47
N LEU A 271 1.96 -5.71 -1.25
CA LEU A 271 0.68 -5.83 -0.54
C LEU A 271 0.76 -5.42 0.93
N ILE A 272 1.94 -5.47 1.55
CA ILE A 272 2.18 -4.93 2.90
C ILE A 272 2.07 -3.40 2.86
N ALA A 273 2.66 -2.76 1.85
CA ALA A 273 2.64 -1.31 1.70
C ALA A 273 1.31 -0.77 1.14
N TYR A 274 0.61 -1.55 0.31
CA TYR A 274 -0.61 -1.18 -0.41
C TYR A 274 -1.67 -2.28 -0.28
N PRO A 275 -2.26 -2.45 0.92
CA PRO A 275 -3.14 -3.58 1.22
C PRO A 275 -4.43 -3.63 0.39
N ASP A 276 -4.89 -2.49 -0.13
CA ASP A 276 -6.13 -2.39 -0.92
C ASP A 276 -5.91 -2.72 -2.42
N GLU A 277 -4.66 -2.93 -2.86
CA GLU A 277 -4.29 -3.07 -4.28
C GLU A 277 -4.14 -4.54 -4.73
N ILE A 278 -5.02 -5.41 -4.23
CA ILE A 278 -5.02 -6.86 -4.47
C ILE A 278 -5.22 -7.19 -5.96
N GLU A 279 -6.12 -6.49 -6.63
CA GLU A 279 -6.42 -6.72 -8.05
C GLU A 279 -5.20 -6.41 -8.93
N PHE A 280 -4.51 -5.30 -8.66
CA PHE A 280 -3.27 -4.95 -9.36
C PHE A 280 -2.18 -6.01 -9.14
N ALA A 281 -1.98 -6.45 -7.89
CA ALA A 281 -1.04 -7.53 -7.59
C ALA A 281 -1.38 -8.83 -8.35
N ARG A 282 -2.67 -9.11 -8.55
CA ARG A 282 -3.13 -10.31 -9.28
C ARG A 282 -2.85 -10.20 -10.77
N GLU A 283 -3.07 -9.04 -11.37
CA GLU A 283 -2.71 -8.78 -12.77
C GLU A 283 -1.21 -8.93 -13.02
N MET A 284 -0.38 -8.47 -12.08
CA MET A 284 1.07 -8.62 -12.14
C MET A 284 1.48 -10.09 -12.03
N LEU A 285 0.90 -10.83 -11.09
CA LEU A 285 1.12 -12.27 -10.95
C LEU A 285 0.78 -13.02 -12.24
N LEU A 286 -0.38 -12.75 -12.84
CA LEU A 286 -0.81 -13.37 -14.09
C LEU A 286 0.20 -13.15 -15.23
N GLN A 287 0.72 -11.93 -15.36
CA GLN A 287 1.75 -11.65 -16.37
C GLN A 287 3.06 -12.38 -16.08
N MET A 288 3.48 -12.51 -14.82
CA MET A 288 4.66 -13.28 -14.44
C MET A 288 4.48 -14.80 -14.60
N ILE A 289 3.24 -15.30 -14.59
CA ILE A 289 2.90 -16.68 -14.93
C ILE A 289 3.00 -16.88 -16.45
N ASP A 290 2.41 -15.97 -17.22
CA ASP A 290 2.39 -16.02 -18.69
C ASP A 290 3.80 -15.88 -19.28
N ASP A 291 4.64 -15.02 -18.69
CA ASP A 291 6.05 -14.88 -19.03
C ASP A 291 6.94 -14.95 -17.78
N PRO A 292 7.45 -16.16 -17.45
CA PRO A 292 8.33 -16.39 -16.32
C PRO A 292 9.66 -15.63 -16.39
N SER A 293 10.05 -15.08 -17.55
CA SER A 293 11.28 -14.30 -17.71
C SER A 293 11.14 -12.85 -17.26
N LEU A 294 9.91 -12.36 -17.05
CA LEU A 294 9.64 -11.01 -16.58
C LEU A 294 10.21 -10.78 -15.17
N LYS A 295 10.84 -9.61 -15.02
CA LYS A 295 11.30 -9.06 -13.74
C LYS A 295 10.62 -7.71 -13.58
N LEU A 296 9.63 -7.62 -12.71
CA LEU A 296 8.82 -6.41 -12.61
C LEU A 296 8.98 -5.83 -11.21
N ASP A 297 9.46 -4.59 -11.15
CA ASP A 297 9.41 -3.72 -9.98
C ASP A 297 7.95 -3.39 -9.66
N VAL A 298 7.33 -4.15 -8.76
CA VAL A 298 5.86 -4.12 -8.55
C VAL A 298 5.40 -2.74 -8.08
N GLU A 299 6.10 -2.12 -7.14
CA GLU A 299 5.75 -0.78 -6.64
C GLU A 299 5.92 0.29 -7.73
N SER A 300 7.03 0.26 -8.46
CA SER A 300 7.24 1.22 -9.55
C SER A 300 6.25 1.00 -10.68
N SER A 301 5.85 -0.25 -10.94
CA SER A 301 4.79 -0.57 -11.89
C SER A 301 3.47 0.06 -11.46
N PHE A 302 3.08 -0.08 -10.19
CA PHE A 302 1.84 0.50 -9.66
C PHE A 302 1.76 2.03 -9.84
N LYS A 303 2.89 2.72 -9.59
CA LYS A 303 2.98 4.18 -9.71
C LYS A 303 3.28 4.66 -11.14
N SER A 304 3.62 3.74 -12.03
CA SER A 304 3.95 4.04 -13.42
C SER A 304 2.75 3.81 -14.33
N PRO A 305 2.75 4.44 -15.51
CA PRO A 305 1.91 4.01 -16.61
C PRO A 305 2.17 2.60 -17.18
N PHE A 306 3.32 1.99 -16.89
CA PHE A 306 3.71 0.68 -17.42
C PHE A 306 3.98 -0.33 -16.31
N ASN A 307 4.21 -1.59 -16.66
CA ASN A 307 4.95 -2.47 -15.77
C ASN A 307 6.44 -2.26 -16.01
N ILE A 308 7.18 -2.07 -14.94
CA ILE A 308 8.54 -1.55 -14.97
C ILE A 308 9.51 -2.64 -14.58
N ASP A 309 10.44 -2.97 -15.46
CA ASP A 309 11.65 -3.71 -15.14
C ASP A 309 12.80 -2.71 -14.91
N LYS A 310 13.21 -2.54 -13.65
CA LYS A 310 14.41 -1.79 -13.25
C LYS A 310 15.47 -2.71 -12.65
N SER A 311 15.44 -4.01 -12.96
CA SER A 311 16.35 -5.00 -12.34
C SER A 311 17.85 -4.74 -12.57
N SER A 312 18.19 -3.92 -13.55
CA SER A 312 19.55 -3.43 -13.84
C SER A 312 19.97 -2.20 -13.01
N ILE A 313 19.04 -1.52 -12.33
CA ILE A 313 19.22 -0.25 -11.60
C ILE A 313 18.95 -0.50 -10.12
N LYS A 314 20.00 -0.61 -9.29
CA LYS A 314 19.92 -1.22 -7.95
C LYS A 314 20.03 -0.23 -6.79
N ASP A 315 20.00 1.07 -7.08
CA ASP A 315 20.20 2.15 -6.10
C ASP A 315 21.60 2.13 -5.44
N VAL A 316 22.59 1.55 -6.12
CA VAL A 316 23.95 1.39 -5.56
C VAL A 316 24.86 2.54 -5.99
N THR A 317 24.89 2.84 -7.29
CA THR A 317 25.78 3.86 -7.86
C THR A 317 25.15 5.26 -7.80
N GLU A 318 25.95 6.31 -8.07
CA GLU A 318 25.45 7.70 -8.15
C GLU A 318 24.35 7.81 -9.21
N GLU A 319 24.54 7.17 -10.36
CA GLU A 319 23.64 7.20 -11.50
C GLU A 319 22.34 6.47 -11.23
N ASP A 320 22.40 5.31 -10.57
CA ASP A 320 21.22 4.57 -10.13
C ASP A 320 20.34 5.43 -9.23
N LYS A 321 20.96 6.04 -8.20
CA LYS A 321 20.27 6.90 -7.23
C LYS A 321 19.67 8.12 -7.89
N LYS A 322 20.41 8.75 -8.81
CA LYS A 322 19.95 9.90 -9.58
C LYS A 322 18.75 9.53 -10.45
N PHE A 323 18.84 8.43 -11.19
CA PHE A 323 17.74 7.92 -12.02
C PHE A 323 16.51 7.62 -11.16
N ASN A 324 16.66 6.86 -10.07
CA ASN A 324 15.55 6.48 -9.19
C ASN A 324 14.88 7.71 -8.56
N SER A 325 15.66 8.70 -8.11
CA SER A 325 15.14 9.95 -7.54
C SER A 325 14.32 10.76 -8.56
N VAL A 326 14.83 10.90 -9.79
CA VAL A 326 14.13 11.63 -10.86
C VAL A 326 12.91 10.86 -11.35
N TYR A 327 13.04 9.54 -11.54
CA TYR A 327 11.93 8.68 -11.96
C TYR A 327 10.81 8.66 -10.92
N LYS A 328 11.16 8.63 -9.62
CA LYS A 328 10.18 8.76 -8.53
C LYS A 328 9.37 10.06 -8.67
N SER A 329 10.05 11.18 -8.94
CA SER A 329 9.37 12.47 -9.16
C SER A 329 8.38 12.39 -10.31
N LEU A 330 8.73 11.73 -11.43
CA LEU A 330 7.80 11.50 -12.53
C LEU A 330 6.61 10.64 -12.10
N THR A 331 6.84 9.53 -11.39
CA THR A 331 5.74 8.65 -10.94
C THR A 331 4.82 9.28 -9.89
N ASP A 332 5.27 10.33 -9.20
CA ASP A 332 4.44 11.12 -8.28
C ASP A 332 3.53 12.13 -9.04
N SER A 333 3.76 12.40 -10.34
CA SER A 333 2.91 13.27 -11.16
C SER A 333 1.61 12.56 -11.59
N PRO A 334 0.43 13.12 -11.26
CA PRO A 334 -0.84 12.60 -11.74
C PRO A 334 -0.94 12.59 -13.27
N ALA A 335 -0.43 13.62 -13.96
CA ALA A 335 -0.45 13.66 -15.42
C ALA A 335 0.43 12.56 -16.04
N PHE A 336 1.57 12.22 -15.42
CA PHE A 336 2.43 11.13 -15.90
C PHE A 336 1.76 9.77 -15.73
N LYS A 337 1.13 9.53 -14.57
CA LYS A 337 0.35 8.31 -14.32
C LYS A 337 -0.80 8.17 -15.34
N ASN A 338 -1.52 9.26 -15.60
CA ASN A 338 -2.68 9.27 -16.49
C ASN A 338 -2.34 9.20 -17.98
N LEU A 339 -1.11 9.52 -18.38
CA LEU A 339 -0.69 9.56 -19.79
C LEU A 339 -0.96 8.23 -20.53
N PHE A 340 -1.01 7.10 -19.82
CA PHE A 340 -1.18 5.78 -20.41
C PHE A 340 -2.30 4.95 -19.82
N LEU A 341 -2.76 5.24 -18.60
CA LEU A 341 -3.92 4.55 -18.03
C LEU A 341 -5.12 4.68 -18.96
N ALA A 342 -5.30 5.85 -19.56
CA ALA A 342 -6.27 6.09 -20.63
C ALA A 342 -6.20 5.06 -21.77
N LEU A 343 -4.99 4.67 -22.18
CA LEU A 343 -4.77 3.75 -23.29
C LEU A 343 -5.02 2.28 -22.92
N PHE A 344 -5.13 1.93 -21.64
CA PHE A 344 -5.26 0.53 -21.20
C PHE A 344 -6.51 0.24 -20.38
N ASP A 345 -7.30 1.28 -20.03
CA ASP A 345 -8.46 1.24 -19.12
C ASP A 345 -9.59 0.26 -19.54
N ASN A 346 -9.54 -0.29 -20.76
CA ASN A 346 -10.58 -1.19 -21.27
C ASN A 346 -10.18 -2.66 -21.44
N ASN A 347 -8.90 -3.05 -21.28
CA ASN A 347 -8.46 -4.42 -21.63
C ASN A 347 -7.44 -5.09 -20.68
N ASN A 348 -7.23 -4.58 -19.46
CA ASN A 348 -6.42 -5.19 -18.38
C ASN A 348 -4.98 -5.65 -18.76
N LYS A 349 -4.45 -5.24 -19.92
CA LYS A 349 -3.11 -5.64 -20.38
C LYS A 349 -2.19 -4.44 -20.35
N ARG A 350 -1.56 -4.23 -19.19
CA ARG A 350 -0.43 -3.31 -19.03
C ARG A 350 0.78 -3.86 -19.80
N PHE A 351 1.61 -2.95 -20.32
CA PHE A 351 2.79 -3.32 -21.10
C PHE A 351 4.06 -3.27 -20.26
N ASN A 352 4.98 -4.17 -20.57
CA ASN A 352 6.27 -4.26 -19.88
C ASN A 352 7.29 -3.34 -20.54
N VAL A 353 7.94 -2.50 -19.74
CA VAL A 353 9.03 -1.61 -20.13
C VAL A 353 10.23 -1.92 -19.26
N LYS A 354 11.40 -2.07 -19.86
CA LYS A 354 12.67 -2.24 -19.16
C LYS A 354 13.51 -0.99 -19.26
N PHE A 355 14.01 -0.49 -18.14
CA PHE A 355 15.00 0.56 -18.10
C PHE A 355 16.41 0.00 -17.98
N GLU A 356 17.36 0.59 -18.70
CA GLU A 356 18.79 0.31 -18.56
C GLU A 356 19.59 1.61 -18.60
N ILE A 357 20.57 1.75 -17.69
CA ILE A 357 21.58 2.80 -17.78
C ILE A 357 22.77 2.22 -18.56
N ILE A 358 23.16 2.87 -19.64
CA ILE A 358 24.27 2.38 -20.48
C ILE A 358 25.39 3.42 -20.58
N GLU A 359 26.63 2.94 -20.68
CA GLU A 359 27.83 3.80 -20.58
C GLU A 359 27.85 4.91 -21.64
N ASN A 360 27.55 4.57 -22.90
CA ASN A 360 27.45 5.54 -23.99
C ASN A 360 26.37 5.11 -25.01
N LEU A 361 25.43 6.01 -25.27
CA LEU A 361 24.52 5.97 -26.42
C LEU A 361 25.13 6.82 -27.55
N ASP A 362 26.25 6.37 -28.11
CA ASP A 362 26.87 7.04 -29.25
C ASP A 362 26.42 6.36 -30.55
N ASN A 363 25.76 7.12 -31.42
CA ASN A 363 25.75 6.81 -32.85
C ASN A 363 26.93 7.55 -33.49
N ILE A 364 27.48 7.01 -34.59
CA ILE A 364 28.68 7.49 -35.31
C ILE A 364 28.63 9.02 -35.58
N THR A 365 27.44 9.61 -35.60
CA THR A 365 27.20 11.04 -35.90
C THR A 365 26.65 11.89 -34.76
N ARG A 366 26.10 11.31 -33.69
CA ARG A 366 25.43 12.07 -32.61
C ARG A 366 25.46 11.35 -31.26
N LYS A 367 25.69 12.11 -30.20
CA LYS A 367 25.49 11.68 -28.82
C LYS A 367 24.01 11.77 -28.47
N ILE A 368 23.42 10.65 -28.06
CA ILE A 368 22.00 10.58 -27.72
C ILE A 368 21.88 10.43 -26.20
N ASP A 369 20.88 11.09 -25.61
CA ASP A 369 20.70 11.13 -24.15
C ASP A 369 19.83 9.96 -23.64
N GLY A 370 18.94 9.45 -24.50
CA GLY A 370 18.11 8.27 -24.28
C GLY A 370 17.74 7.59 -25.61
N PHE A 371 17.34 6.33 -25.55
CA PHE A 371 16.90 5.59 -26.73
C PHE A 371 15.87 4.52 -26.38
N THR A 372 14.81 4.43 -27.18
CA THR A 372 13.76 3.45 -27.02
C THR A 372 13.78 2.43 -28.14
N THR A 373 13.92 1.16 -27.78
CA THR A 373 13.79 0.03 -28.69
C THR A 373 12.41 -0.63 -28.52
N PRO A 374 11.54 -0.58 -29.55
CA PRO A 374 10.24 -1.27 -29.50
C PRO A 374 10.43 -2.80 -29.42
N PRO A 375 9.46 -3.54 -28.90
CA PRO A 375 9.57 -4.98 -28.75
C PRO A 375 9.59 -5.66 -30.13
N VAL A 376 10.69 -6.35 -30.44
CA VAL A 376 10.91 -7.01 -31.74
C VAL A 376 10.12 -8.33 -31.88
N LEU A 377 9.74 -8.96 -30.75
CA LEU A 377 9.03 -10.24 -30.70
C LEU A 377 7.94 -10.19 -29.62
N GLU A 378 6.95 -11.08 -29.71
CA GLU A 378 5.97 -11.30 -28.63
C GLU A 378 6.69 -11.68 -27.32
N GLY A 379 6.26 -11.09 -26.20
CA GLY A 379 6.80 -11.35 -24.86
C GLY A 379 7.96 -10.45 -24.42
N ARG A 380 8.74 -9.85 -25.32
CA ARG A 380 9.85 -8.97 -24.88
C ARG A 380 9.34 -7.61 -24.41
N PRO A 381 9.88 -7.04 -23.31
CA PRO A 381 9.56 -5.68 -22.90
C PRO A 381 10.09 -4.67 -23.92
N THR A 382 9.45 -3.50 -23.97
CA THR A 382 10.03 -2.32 -24.64
C THR A 382 11.25 -1.89 -23.85
N LEU A 383 12.40 -1.70 -24.50
CA LEU A 383 13.64 -1.33 -23.81
C LEU A 383 13.86 0.18 -23.93
N ILE A 384 13.99 0.86 -22.79
CA ILE A 384 14.41 2.25 -22.68
C ILE A 384 15.82 2.29 -22.11
N GLN A 385 16.76 2.85 -22.87
CA GLN A 385 18.14 3.01 -22.45
C GLN A 385 18.41 4.49 -22.18
N ILE A 386 19.04 4.78 -21.04
CA ILE A 386 19.43 6.14 -20.64
C ILE A 386 20.94 6.23 -20.63
N ASN A 387 21.48 7.30 -21.22
CA ASN A 387 22.93 7.51 -21.26
C ASN A 387 23.45 7.85 -19.85
N LYS A 388 24.40 7.07 -19.35
CA LYS A 388 25.01 7.27 -18.03
C LYS A 388 25.62 8.67 -17.87
N GLN A 389 26.14 9.25 -18.95
CA GLN A 389 26.82 10.56 -18.95
C GLN A 389 25.89 11.74 -18.57
N ILE A 390 24.57 11.57 -18.68
CA ILE A 390 23.62 12.61 -18.27
C ILE A 390 23.23 12.51 -16.79
N LEU A 391 23.52 11.37 -16.14
CA LEU A 391 23.19 11.07 -14.75
C LEU A 391 24.35 11.37 -13.78
N THR A 392 25.59 11.45 -14.28
CA THR A 392 26.77 11.73 -13.46
C THR A 392 27.08 13.22 -13.40
N SER A 393 27.44 13.71 -12.21
CA SER A 393 27.93 15.08 -12.03
C SER A 393 29.29 15.33 -12.68
N THR A 394 30.09 14.28 -12.85
CA THR A 394 31.45 14.30 -13.44
C THR A 394 31.49 13.88 -14.91
N GLY A 395 30.34 13.54 -15.50
CA GLY A 395 30.23 13.15 -16.90
C GLY A 395 30.64 14.28 -17.85
N LEU A 396 30.79 13.95 -19.13
CA LEU A 396 31.07 14.96 -20.15
C LEU A 396 29.87 15.88 -20.43
N ARG A 397 28.66 15.47 -20.00
CA ARG A 397 27.39 16.16 -20.29
C ARG A 397 26.39 16.06 -19.10
N PRO A 398 26.78 16.52 -17.90
CA PRO A 398 25.93 16.42 -16.72
C PRO A 398 24.65 17.24 -16.93
N MET A 399 23.49 16.62 -16.78
CA MET A 399 22.19 17.28 -16.90
C MET A 399 21.60 17.62 -15.53
N THR A 400 20.74 18.64 -15.52
CA THR A 400 19.89 18.94 -14.36
C THR A 400 18.84 17.84 -14.15
N ASN A 401 18.29 17.72 -12.94
CA ASN A 401 17.24 16.74 -12.66
C ASN A 401 16.02 16.91 -13.58
N ILE A 402 15.66 18.15 -13.92
CA ILE A 402 14.50 18.42 -14.79
C ILE A 402 14.77 18.07 -16.25
N GLU A 403 16.00 18.23 -16.74
CA GLU A 403 16.41 17.76 -18.06
C GLU A 403 16.42 16.22 -18.12
N ILE A 404 16.91 15.55 -17.07
CA ILE A 404 16.85 14.08 -16.95
C ILE A 404 15.39 13.62 -16.95
N ALA A 405 14.52 14.28 -16.19
CA ALA A 405 13.10 13.97 -16.15
C ALA A 405 12.46 14.09 -17.53
N LYS A 406 12.76 15.17 -18.27
CA LYS A 406 12.32 15.35 -19.65
C LYS A 406 12.81 14.21 -20.55
N THR A 407 14.08 13.81 -20.45
CA THR A 407 14.62 12.72 -21.26
C THR A 407 13.91 11.40 -20.97
N ILE A 408 13.73 11.03 -19.70
CA ILE A 408 12.99 9.81 -19.33
C ILE A 408 11.55 9.87 -19.85
N LEU A 409 10.87 11.01 -19.68
CA LEU A 409 9.51 11.24 -20.19
C LEU A 409 9.43 11.11 -21.72
N HIS A 410 10.39 11.68 -22.45
CA HIS A 410 10.48 11.60 -23.90
C HIS A 410 10.58 10.15 -24.38
N GLU A 411 11.45 9.36 -23.77
CA GLU A 411 11.59 7.93 -24.08
C GLU A 411 10.34 7.12 -23.69
N CYS A 412 9.68 7.45 -22.59
CA CYS A 412 8.39 6.84 -22.24
C CYS A 412 7.33 7.11 -23.32
N ILE A 413 7.31 8.30 -23.93
CA ILE A 413 6.41 8.62 -25.04
C ILE A 413 6.80 7.84 -26.31
N HIS A 414 8.08 7.60 -26.58
CA HIS A 414 8.46 6.66 -27.64
C HIS A 414 7.93 5.25 -27.37
N ALA A 415 8.03 4.76 -26.14
CA ALA A 415 7.49 3.46 -25.75
C ALA A 415 5.95 3.42 -25.90
N TYR A 416 5.26 4.50 -25.54
CA TYR A 416 3.82 4.68 -25.77
C TYR A 416 3.43 4.45 -27.23
N LEU A 417 4.11 5.17 -28.11
CA LEU A 417 3.82 5.20 -29.53
C LEU A 417 4.13 3.84 -30.17
N ALA A 418 5.20 3.18 -29.73
CA ALA A 418 5.50 1.81 -30.14
C ALA A 418 4.38 0.84 -29.75
N ILE A 419 3.89 0.91 -28.51
CA ILE A 419 2.82 0.03 -28.02
C ILE A 419 1.52 0.29 -28.76
N LYS A 420 1.06 1.55 -28.87
CA LYS A 420 -0.17 1.89 -29.57
C LYS A 420 -0.09 1.58 -31.06
N GLY A 421 1.08 1.72 -31.68
CA GLY A 421 1.31 1.28 -33.06
C GLY A 421 1.16 -0.22 -33.25
N LYS A 422 1.55 -1.03 -32.26
CA LYS A 422 1.41 -2.50 -32.28
C LYS A 422 0.00 -2.98 -31.91
N TYR A 423 -0.67 -2.27 -31.00
CA TYR A 423 -2.00 -2.60 -30.48
C TYR A 423 -2.93 -1.39 -30.58
N PRO A 424 -3.43 -1.09 -31.77
CA PRO A 424 -4.18 0.14 -32.00
C PRO A 424 -5.54 0.20 -31.33
N ASP A 425 -6.15 -0.97 -31.16
CA ASP A 425 -7.46 -1.12 -30.54
C ASP A 425 -7.36 -1.19 -29.00
N ALA A 426 -6.14 -1.09 -28.43
CA ALA A 426 -5.95 -0.98 -26.99
C ALA A 426 -6.35 0.43 -26.50
N GLY A 427 -7.47 0.49 -25.77
CA GLY A 427 -8.01 1.63 -25.00
C GLY A 427 -8.49 2.87 -25.76
N GLY A 428 -9.16 3.76 -25.03
CA GLY A 428 -9.67 5.05 -25.50
C GLY A 428 -8.71 6.18 -25.13
N SER A 429 -8.28 7.01 -26.06
CA SER A 429 -7.30 8.05 -25.73
C SER A 429 -7.94 9.24 -25.00
N THR A 430 -7.36 9.67 -23.88
CA THR A 430 -7.73 10.91 -23.16
C THR A 430 -6.79 12.09 -23.44
N ILE A 431 -5.78 11.93 -24.30
CA ILE A 431 -4.88 13.03 -24.65
C ILE A 431 -5.56 13.89 -25.73
N PRO A 432 -5.84 15.18 -25.46
CA PRO A 432 -6.45 16.10 -26.42
C PRO A 432 -5.74 16.09 -27.79
N GLY A 433 -6.50 15.91 -28.87
CA GLY A 433 -6.01 15.80 -30.24
C GLY A 433 -5.81 14.38 -30.76
N ILE A 434 -5.83 13.35 -29.90
CA ILE A 434 -5.71 11.94 -30.34
C ILE A 434 -6.85 11.03 -29.89
N GLU A 435 -7.80 11.54 -29.10
CA GLU A 435 -9.06 10.89 -28.72
C GLU A 435 -9.85 10.33 -29.92
N ASN A 436 -9.67 10.92 -31.10
CA ASN A 436 -10.37 10.56 -32.33
C ASN A 436 -9.44 10.08 -33.46
N MET A 437 -8.14 9.88 -33.19
CA MET A 437 -7.23 9.37 -34.22
C MET A 437 -7.52 7.90 -34.50
N THR A 438 -7.77 7.59 -35.76
CA THR A 438 -7.90 6.23 -36.27
C THR A 438 -6.57 5.47 -36.13
N PHE A 439 -6.63 4.13 -36.12
CA PHE A 439 -5.42 3.30 -36.20
C PHE A 439 -4.48 3.74 -37.32
N ALA A 440 -5.02 4.08 -38.49
CA ALA A 440 -4.22 4.50 -39.64
C ALA A 440 -3.47 5.82 -39.39
N GLU A 441 -4.06 6.76 -38.66
CA GLU A 441 -3.43 8.04 -38.28
C GLU A 441 -2.34 7.84 -37.24
N VAL A 442 -2.59 6.98 -36.26
CA VAL A 442 -1.56 6.58 -35.29
C VAL A 442 -0.43 5.82 -35.99
N LEU A 443 -0.73 4.84 -36.84
CA LEU A 443 0.26 4.07 -37.59
C LEU A 443 1.10 4.96 -38.53
N LYS A 444 0.50 5.99 -39.12
CA LYS A 444 1.22 6.98 -39.95
C LYS A 444 2.17 7.84 -39.11
N ALA A 445 1.78 8.17 -37.87
CA ALA A 445 2.59 8.89 -36.90
C ALA A 445 3.67 8.03 -36.23
N THR A 446 3.46 6.71 -36.10
CA THR A 446 4.36 5.79 -35.38
C THR A 446 5.30 4.99 -36.28
N ARG A 447 5.19 5.14 -37.61
CA ARG A 447 6.09 4.50 -38.59
C ARG A 447 7.57 4.76 -38.23
N PRO A 448 8.46 3.78 -38.45
CA PRO A 448 9.80 3.70 -37.84
C PRO A 448 10.82 4.77 -38.27
N GLY A 449 10.40 5.80 -39.00
CA GLY A 449 11.24 6.98 -39.21
C GLY A 449 11.14 7.89 -37.98
N THR A 450 12.28 8.14 -37.33
CA THR A 450 12.39 9.04 -36.16
C THR A 450 11.70 10.39 -36.37
N GLY A 451 11.78 10.93 -37.60
CA GLY A 451 11.15 12.21 -37.95
C GLY A 451 9.62 12.23 -37.82
N ALA A 452 8.91 11.15 -38.18
CA ALA A 452 7.44 11.12 -38.12
C ALA A 452 6.93 11.05 -36.67
N GLN A 453 7.61 10.26 -35.83
CA GLN A 453 7.30 10.17 -34.40
C GLN A 453 7.57 11.51 -33.71
N HIS A 454 8.71 12.14 -33.99
CA HIS A 454 9.04 13.44 -33.43
C HIS A 454 8.09 14.55 -33.90
N ASP A 455 7.67 14.57 -35.17
CA ASP A 455 6.64 15.50 -35.69
C ASP A 455 5.31 15.32 -34.96
N PHE A 456 4.92 14.07 -34.68
CA PHE A 456 3.73 13.78 -33.90
C PHE A 456 3.86 14.28 -32.46
N MET A 457 4.99 14.01 -31.80
CA MET A 457 5.26 14.45 -30.43
C MET A 457 5.23 15.98 -30.33
N TYR A 458 5.83 16.67 -31.30
CA TYR A 458 5.80 18.13 -31.38
C TYR A 458 4.37 18.66 -31.37
N LYS A 459 3.49 18.08 -32.20
CA LYS A 459 2.11 18.56 -32.39
C LYS A 459 1.18 18.21 -31.23
N ASN A 460 1.33 17.01 -30.66
CA ASN A 460 0.31 16.43 -29.76
C ASN A 460 0.80 16.17 -28.34
N MET A 461 2.10 15.96 -28.13
CA MET A 461 2.64 15.52 -26.84
C MET A 461 3.31 16.63 -26.04
N VAL A 462 3.75 17.71 -26.69
CA VAL A 462 4.39 18.85 -26.01
C VAL A 462 3.51 19.44 -24.88
N PRO A 463 2.18 19.66 -25.04
CA PRO A 463 1.35 20.16 -23.94
C PRO A 463 1.32 19.20 -22.74
N THR A 464 1.30 17.89 -22.99
CA THR A 464 1.32 16.88 -21.93
C THR A 464 2.68 16.83 -21.23
N MET A 465 3.77 16.92 -21.99
CA MET A 465 5.12 17.01 -21.42
C MET A 465 5.28 18.25 -20.56
N GLN A 466 4.82 19.40 -21.04
CA GLN A 466 4.84 20.66 -20.31
C GLN A 466 4.08 20.55 -18.98
N LYS A 467 2.89 19.94 -19.00
CA LYS A 467 2.08 19.71 -17.80
C LYS A 467 2.80 18.82 -16.78
N ILE A 468 3.37 17.70 -17.22
CA ILE A 468 4.09 16.76 -16.34
C ILE A 468 5.32 17.45 -15.73
N LEU A 469 6.10 18.18 -16.53
CA LEU A 469 7.27 18.92 -16.05
C LEU A 469 6.90 20.00 -15.03
N ALA A 470 5.75 20.66 -15.20
CA ALA A 470 5.23 21.63 -14.25
C ALA A 470 4.86 20.99 -12.91
N GLU A 471 4.19 19.83 -12.93
CA GLU A 471 3.78 19.10 -11.72
C GLU A 471 4.97 18.63 -10.88
N ILE A 472 6.09 18.27 -11.52
CA ILE A 472 7.28 17.78 -10.81
C ILE A 472 8.30 18.87 -10.49
N ARG A 473 8.08 20.12 -10.93
CA ARG A 473 9.07 21.21 -10.83
C ARG A 473 9.73 21.27 -9.45
N ASP A 474 8.91 21.22 -8.40
CA ASP A 474 9.38 21.45 -7.04
C ASP A 474 10.13 20.26 -6.45
N SER A 475 9.91 19.04 -6.95
CA SER A 475 10.65 17.85 -6.52
C SER A 475 11.99 17.68 -7.25
N VAL A 476 12.13 18.28 -8.43
CA VAL A 476 13.36 18.20 -9.24
C VAL A 476 14.23 19.45 -9.19
N THR A 477 13.77 20.54 -8.55
CA THR A 477 14.53 21.79 -8.38
C THR A 477 14.52 22.28 -6.93
N SER A 478 15.46 23.12 -6.54
CA SER A 478 15.49 23.76 -5.22
C SER A 478 14.86 25.15 -5.25
N SER A 479 14.34 25.63 -4.12
CA SER A 479 13.83 27.01 -4.01
C SER A 479 14.90 28.06 -4.36
N THR A 480 16.16 27.83 -3.98
CA THR A 480 17.29 28.71 -4.29
C THR A 480 17.57 28.81 -5.79
N THR A 481 17.62 27.67 -6.49
CA THR A 481 17.86 27.64 -7.93
C THR A 481 16.68 28.20 -8.71
N ARG A 482 15.44 27.99 -8.23
CA ARG A 482 14.24 28.64 -8.79
C ARG A 482 14.28 30.15 -8.68
N ALA A 483 14.55 30.70 -7.49
CA ALA A 483 14.65 32.15 -7.29
C ALA A 483 15.75 32.78 -8.17
N THR A 484 16.83 32.04 -8.43
CA THR A 484 17.90 32.47 -9.33
C THR A 484 17.38 32.65 -10.75
N VAL A 485 16.74 31.63 -11.34
CA VAL A 485 16.25 31.74 -12.72
C VAL A 485 15.10 32.75 -12.87
N GLU A 486 14.23 32.88 -11.86
CA GLU A 486 13.12 33.84 -11.85
C GLU A 486 13.59 35.31 -11.88
N SER A 487 14.84 35.57 -11.47
CA SER A 487 15.47 36.89 -11.55
C SER A 487 16.11 37.21 -12.91
N ILE A 488 16.23 36.21 -13.80
CA ILE A 488 16.91 36.34 -15.10
C ILE A 488 16.00 37.08 -16.08
N ARG A 489 16.61 38.01 -16.81
CA ARG A 489 16.03 38.70 -17.97
C ARG A 489 16.59 38.08 -19.24
N LEU A 490 15.70 37.55 -20.06
CA LEU A 490 16.02 36.93 -21.35
C LEU A 490 15.95 37.99 -22.45
N GLN A 491 16.96 38.03 -23.30
CA GLN A 491 17.18 39.07 -24.30
C GLN A 491 17.71 38.47 -25.62
N PRO A 492 16.82 38.03 -26.53
CA PRO A 492 17.22 37.56 -27.84
C PRO A 492 18.05 38.64 -28.57
N ASN A 493 19.27 38.29 -28.99
CA ASN A 493 20.28 39.26 -29.45
C ASN A 493 20.36 39.42 -30.98
N PHE A 494 19.42 38.87 -31.76
CA PHE A 494 19.59 38.80 -33.22
C PHE A 494 19.28 40.09 -33.99
N TYR A 495 18.69 41.10 -33.35
CA TYR A 495 18.46 42.41 -33.96
C TYR A 495 19.05 43.56 -33.15
N SER A 496 19.56 44.58 -33.85
CA SER A 496 20.08 45.84 -33.30
C SER A 496 19.06 46.68 -32.50
N ASN A 497 17.82 46.20 -32.42
CA ASN A 497 16.76 46.66 -31.53
C ASN A 497 16.06 45.42 -30.93
N PRO A 498 16.50 44.90 -29.76
CA PRO A 498 15.83 43.78 -29.11
C PRO A 498 14.39 44.19 -28.77
N ILE A 499 13.40 43.50 -29.37
CA ILE A 499 12.02 43.99 -29.38
C ILE A 499 11.37 43.88 -27.99
N LYS A 500 11.72 42.87 -27.17
CA LYS A 500 11.25 42.73 -25.77
C LYS A 500 12.22 41.91 -24.93
N THR A 501 12.69 42.49 -23.83
CA THR A 501 13.22 41.69 -22.72
C THR A 501 12.05 40.99 -22.03
N THR A 502 12.13 39.68 -21.82
CA THR A 502 11.15 38.97 -20.99
C THR A 502 11.79 38.51 -19.69
N LEU A 503 11.00 38.51 -18.61
CA LEU A 503 11.39 37.80 -17.40
C LEU A 503 11.21 36.30 -17.63
N TRP A 504 12.00 35.50 -16.91
CA TRP A 504 11.83 34.06 -16.90
C TRP A 504 10.39 33.65 -16.58
N ASN A 505 9.81 32.82 -17.45
CA ASN A 505 8.50 32.23 -17.26
C ASN A 505 8.62 30.70 -17.25
N TRP A 506 8.12 30.07 -16.19
CA TRP A 506 8.18 28.61 -16.05
C TRP A 506 7.40 27.87 -17.13
N ASN A 507 6.25 28.38 -17.56
CA ASN A 507 5.47 27.73 -18.61
C ASN A 507 6.23 27.75 -19.95
N ASP A 508 6.86 28.88 -20.29
CA ASP A 508 7.71 28.99 -21.47
C ASP A 508 8.92 28.04 -21.36
N TYR A 509 9.57 27.99 -20.21
CA TYR A 509 10.68 27.07 -19.97
C TYR A 509 10.26 25.61 -20.19
N PHE A 510 9.15 25.16 -19.59
CA PHE A 510 8.66 23.78 -19.76
C PHE A 510 8.26 23.48 -21.20
N TYR A 511 7.68 24.46 -21.90
CA TYR A 511 7.36 24.35 -23.32
C TYR A 511 8.64 24.17 -24.14
N TYR A 512 9.62 25.07 -24.02
CA TYR A 512 10.89 25.01 -24.76
C TYR A 512 11.74 23.79 -24.41
N LEU A 513 11.77 23.40 -23.13
CA LEU A 513 12.45 22.18 -22.69
C LEU A 513 11.82 20.93 -23.29
N SER A 514 10.49 20.90 -23.46
CA SER A 514 9.78 19.79 -24.11
C SER A 514 10.09 19.67 -25.60
N LEU A 515 10.55 20.76 -26.25
CA LEU A 515 10.98 20.74 -27.64
C LEU A 515 12.40 20.17 -27.83
N ASN A 516 13.18 20.04 -26.76
CA ASN A 516 14.53 19.48 -26.86
C ASN A 516 14.50 17.99 -27.17
N GLY A 517 15.07 17.63 -28.33
CA GLY A 517 14.99 16.30 -28.93
C GLY A 517 14.11 16.25 -30.17
N LEU A 518 13.38 17.33 -30.49
CA LEU A 518 12.48 17.43 -31.63
C LEU A 518 12.99 18.40 -32.72
N GLN A 519 14.23 18.89 -32.62
CA GLN A 519 14.74 19.98 -33.45
C GLN A 519 14.92 19.62 -34.93
N ASP A 520 15.05 18.32 -35.25
CA ASP A 520 15.19 17.87 -36.64
C ASP A 520 13.85 17.79 -37.38
N THR A 521 12.72 17.92 -36.68
CA THR A 521 11.38 17.86 -37.26
C THR A 521 11.10 19.06 -38.16
N GLU A 522 10.23 18.87 -39.16
CA GLU A 522 9.82 19.97 -40.04
C GLU A 522 8.97 20.99 -39.27
N ALA A 523 8.09 20.50 -38.38
CA ALA A 523 7.26 21.38 -37.55
C ALA A 523 8.09 22.31 -36.65
N PHE A 524 9.18 21.80 -36.06
CA PHE A 524 10.12 22.63 -35.29
C PHE A 524 10.81 23.67 -36.17
N LYS A 525 11.38 23.27 -37.31
CA LYS A 525 12.09 24.19 -38.22
C LYS A 525 11.22 25.32 -38.74
N ILE A 526 9.93 25.06 -38.98
CA ILE A 526 8.96 26.07 -39.40
C ILE A 526 8.63 27.03 -38.23
N SER A 527 8.43 26.49 -37.03
CA SER A 527 8.00 27.28 -35.86
C SER A 527 9.15 28.03 -35.19
N PHE A 528 10.38 27.55 -35.36
CA PHE A 528 11.60 28.12 -34.83
C PHE A 528 12.68 28.19 -35.92
N PRO A 529 12.49 29.02 -36.97
CA PRO A 529 13.52 29.17 -37.99
C PRO A 529 14.82 29.68 -37.36
N ALA A 530 15.95 29.19 -37.84
CA ALA A 530 17.26 29.67 -37.39
C ALA A 530 17.36 31.20 -37.56
N ASN A 531 18.12 31.86 -36.67
CA ASN A 531 18.33 33.31 -36.70
C ASN A 531 17.05 34.13 -36.46
N THR A 532 16.14 33.64 -35.62
CA THR A 532 14.92 34.37 -35.19
C THR A 532 14.93 34.59 -33.69
N ASP A 533 14.28 35.66 -33.22
CA ASP A 533 14.15 35.95 -31.78
C ASP A 533 13.51 34.79 -31.00
N GLN A 534 12.60 34.05 -31.63
CA GLN A 534 11.93 32.91 -31.02
C GLN A 534 12.85 31.71 -30.85
N PHE A 535 13.71 31.42 -31.83
CA PHE A 535 14.72 30.37 -31.73
C PHE A 535 15.77 30.74 -30.68
N GLU A 536 16.23 31.98 -30.65
CA GLU A 536 17.17 32.47 -29.62
C GLU A 536 16.57 32.42 -28.22
N LEU A 537 15.30 32.82 -28.06
CA LEU A 537 14.62 32.75 -26.77
C LEU A 537 14.57 31.30 -26.25
N LEU A 538 14.27 30.34 -27.12
CA LEU A 538 14.34 28.91 -26.80
C LEU A 538 15.75 28.51 -26.34
N LEU A 539 16.80 28.95 -27.06
CA LEU A 539 18.18 28.66 -26.69
C LEU A 539 18.54 29.26 -25.32
N GLU A 540 18.10 30.49 -25.04
CA GLU A 540 18.35 31.14 -23.75
C GLU A 540 17.66 30.43 -22.59
N TYR A 541 16.38 30.08 -22.73
CA TYR A 541 15.66 29.31 -21.70
C TYR A 541 16.37 28.00 -21.39
N ASN A 542 16.79 27.27 -22.42
CA ASN A 542 17.53 26.04 -22.26
C ASN A 542 18.90 26.26 -21.62
N PHE A 543 19.64 27.27 -22.06
CA PHE A 543 20.96 27.61 -21.53
C PHE A 543 20.90 28.00 -20.05
N PHE A 544 20.03 28.96 -19.70
CA PHE A 544 19.91 29.43 -18.31
C PHE A 544 19.30 28.37 -17.40
N GLY A 545 18.31 27.61 -17.87
CA GLY A 545 17.76 26.47 -17.15
C GLY A 545 18.86 25.44 -16.83
N HIS A 546 19.61 25.01 -17.85
CA HIS A 546 20.74 24.10 -17.68
C HIS A 546 21.80 24.65 -16.72
N LYS A 547 22.14 25.93 -16.82
CA LYS A 547 23.21 26.54 -16.03
C LYS A 547 22.83 26.71 -14.56
N HIS A 548 21.61 27.14 -14.28
CA HIS A 548 21.21 27.60 -12.95
C HIS A 548 20.33 26.61 -12.18
N LEU A 549 19.77 25.60 -12.82
CA LEU A 549 18.99 24.54 -12.15
C LEU A 549 19.82 23.29 -11.84
N LYS A 550 21.16 23.35 -11.95
CA LYS A 550 22.04 22.30 -11.45
C LYS A 550 21.96 22.29 -9.93
N ASN A 551 21.58 21.13 -9.37
CA ASN A 551 21.59 20.88 -7.93
C ASN A 551 22.98 20.46 -7.47
#